data_AF-A0A0C9RM60-F1
#
_entry.id   AF-A0A0C9RM60-F1
#
_cell.length_a   1.000
_cell.length_b   1.000
_cell.length_c   1.000
_cell.angle_alpha   90.00
_cell.angle_beta   90.00
_cell.angle_gamma   90.00
#
_symmetry.space_group_name_H-M   'P 1'
#
loop_
_entity.id
_entity.type
_entity.pdbx_description
1 polymer ?
#
loop_
_entity_poly.entity_id
_entity_poly.type
_entity_poly.pdbx_seq_one_letter_code
_entity_poly.pdbx_strand_id
1 'polypeptide(L)'
;MIRSRPPGDPMDEEKSTWFSGIDLESVKKLINLKSLPHMSDEDRFKTVMNSIKSHRCFKTWKSRLQVPRAGKNAKDSRLFREEVNLLYKIAPDVCMNIILEGLTRTLAHAPQGSPEMALAYANRSAILLKVRLYKDALQDITRALKSGYPDRLKAKLFARRALCLKALGTQDSGDVDRALENARKWLRRMEKRHPHRRLVEDTLRDFQRPPPLLEKWNSEVFLKDVFQESPEIVGASSSIHFSGDVVRASRDIIPGEIIAVQEPFVAALHERKSYCYCAHCFIQTFSGIPCTTCVLRIYCSETCKDTAWREYHDLECGVVEGMEFVQNDVLGPMIVRAIIRALKEAGSLQALRGRVRSMENNSELLKRGFSGSVFDGRSLETFFSLPTHAAVRKPRLLLAMTMTSVFMTFVLATKGKFFGEQMTTQRF
;
A
#
# COMPACT_ATOMS: atom_id res chain seq x y z
N MET A 1 -5.55 -3.47 26.37
CA MET A 1 -4.95 -4.80 26.60
C MET A 1 -4.80 -5.50 25.25
N ILE A 2 -3.60 -5.43 24.69
CA ILE A 2 -3.24 -6.02 23.40
C ILE A 2 -2.71 -7.42 23.71
N ARG A 3 -3.46 -8.47 23.39
CA ARG A 3 -2.87 -9.81 23.30
C ARG A 3 -2.12 -9.87 21.97
N SER A 4 -0.83 -9.57 22.01
CA SER A 4 0.11 -10.08 21.03
C SER A 4 -0.04 -11.60 21.01
N ARG A 5 -0.25 -12.18 19.82
CA ARG A 5 -0.05 -13.63 19.66
C ARG A 5 1.39 -13.94 20.04
N PRO A 6 1.66 -15.00 20.83
CA PRO A 6 3.03 -15.40 21.12
C PRO A 6 3.73 -15.83 19.81
N PRO A 7 5.02 -15.54 19.64
CA PRO A 7 5.81 -16.15 18.58
C PRO A 7 6.06 -17.60 18.98
N GLY A 8 5.44 -18.55 18.27
CA GLY A 8 5.68 -19.97 18.54
C GLY A 8 4.56 -20.95 18.23
N ASP A 9 3.37 -20.51 17.80
CA ASP A 9 2.39 -21.46 17.29
C ASP A 9 2.76 -21.79 15.83
N PRO A 10 3.10 -23.04 15.47
CA PRO A 10 3.16 -23.43 14.08
C PRO A 10 1.82 -23.04 13.48
N MET A 11 1.83 -22.50 12.26
CA MET A 11 0.59 -22.27 11.51
C MET A 11 -0.28 -23.52 11.69
N ASP A 12 -1.38 -23.39 12.43
CA ASP A 12 -2.30 -24.50 12.69
C ASP A 12 -2.95 -24.80 11.33
N GLU A 13 -2.24 -25.57 10.50
CA GLU A 13 -2.51 -25.79 9.07
C GLU A 13 -3.91 -26.38 8.87
N GLU A 14 -4.46 -27.03 9.90
CA GLU A 14 -5.83 -27.55 9.92
C GLU A 14 -6.91 -26.47 10.03
N LYS A 15 -6.61 -25.30 10.63
CA LYS A 15 -7.53 -24.17 10.73
C LYS A 15 -7.24 -23.05 9.72
N SER A 16 -6.12 -23.13 9.01
CA SER A 16 -5.79 -22.17 7.95
C SER A 16 -6.77 -22.35 6.79
N THR A 17 -7.80 -21.51 6.74
CA THR A 17 -8.80 -21.64 5.68
C THR A 17 -8.33 -21.07 4.36
N TRP A 18 -7.20 -20.36 4.22
CA TRP A 18 -6.66 -19.66 3.01
C TRP A 18 -7.64 -18.83 2.14
N PHE A 19 -8.94 -19.04 2.28
CA PHE A 19 -10.05 -18.64 1.44
C PHE A 19 -11.33 -18.57 2.26
N SER A 20 -11.83 -17.36 2.43
CA SER A 20 -13.15 -17.16 3.02
C SER A 20 -14.21 -17.40 1.92
N GLY A 21 -15.19 -18.25 2.21
CA GLY A 21 -16.35 -18.43 1.32
C GLY A 21 -16.15 -19.37 0.13
N ILE A 22 -15.12 -20.22 0.14
CA ILE A 22 -14.99 -21.35 -0.81
C ILE A 22 -15.16 -22.67 -0.06
N ASP A 23 -16.05 -23.52 -0.54
CA ASP A 23 -16.15 -24.89 -0.06
C ASP A 23 -15.00 -25.75 -0.60
N LEU A 24 -13.85 -25.66 0.09
CA LEU A 24 -12.70 -26.51 -0.19
C LEU A 24 -13.03 -28.00 -0.01
N GLU A 25 -13.96 -28.37 0.87
CA GLU A 25 -14.33 -29.77 1.09
C GLU A 25 -15.05 -30.37 -0.12
N SER A 26 -15.93 -29.63 -0.78
CA SER A 26 -16.55 -30.12 -2.01
C SER A 26 -15.59 -30.15 -3.19
N VAL A 27 -14.65 -29.21 -3.29
CA VAL A 27 -13.63 -29.21 -4.35
C VAL A 27 -12.67 -30.39 -4.20
N LYS A 28 -12.30 -30.77 -2.97
CA LYS A 28 -11.46 -31.96 -2.69
C LYS A 28 -12.04 -33.25 -3.28
N LYS A 29 -13.37 -33.35 -3.42
CA LYS A 29 -14.03 -34.52 -4.00
C LYS A 29 -13.90 -34.61 -5.53
N LEU A 30 -13.49 -33.53 -6.19
CA LEU A 30 -13.38 -33.44 -7.65
C LEU A 30 -11.96 -33.74 -8.17
N ILE A 31 -10.99 -33.87 -7.27
CA ILE A 31 -9.56 -33.91 -7.60
C ILE A 31 -8.89 -35.03 -6.82
N ASN A 32 -8.06 -35.83 -7.50
CA ASN A 32 -7.17 -36.76 -6.81
C ASN A 32 -6.08 -35.97 -6.05
N LEU A 33 -6.30 -35.69 -4.78
CA LEU A 33 -5.35 -34.90 -3.97
C LEU A 33 -3.95 -35.52 -3.96
N LYS A 34 -3.84 -36.85 -3.95
CA LYS A 34 -2.55 -37.55 -3.90
C LYS A 34 -1.68 -37.30 -5.13
N SER A 35 -2.25 -36.89 -6.26
CA SER A 35 -1.45 -36.58 -7.46
C SER A 35 -0.84 -35.18 -7.42
N LEU A 36 -1.40 -34.25 -6.64
CA LEU A 36 -0.98 -32.84 -6.67
C LEU A 36 0.52 -32.61 -6.36
N PRO A 37 1.14 -33.28 -5.36
CA PRO A 37 2.58 -33.12 -5.10
C PRO A 37 3.49 -33.57 -6.24
N HIS A 38 3.01 -34.46 -7.11
CA HIS A 38 3.78 -35.08 -8.19
C HIS A 38 3.54 -34.43 -9.56
N MET A 39 2.69 -33.41 -9.62
CA MET A 39 2.40 -32.64 -10.83
C MET A 39 3.33 -31.42 -10.95
N SER A 40 3.56 -30.96 -12.18
CA SER A 40 4.12 -29.63 -12.42
C SER A 40 3.17 -28.54 -11.92
N ASP A 41 3.65 -27.31 -11.72
CA ASP A 41 2.78 -26.17 -11.38
C ASP A 41 1.72 -25.91 -12.46
N GLU A 42 2.10 -26.04 -13.74
CA GLU A 42 1.19 -25.87 -14.87
C GLU A 42 0.09 -26.95 -14.88
N ASP A 43 0.45 -28.22 -14.65
CA ASP A 43 -0.51 -29.33 -14.64
C ASP A 43 -1.43 -29.28 -13.42
N ARG A 44 -0.91 -28.88 -12.24
CA ARG A 44 -1.73 -28.58 -11.07
C ARG A 44 -2.76 -27.51 -11.39
N PHE A 45 -2.31 -26.39 -11.95
CA PHE A 45 -3.18 -25.26 -12.30
C PHE A 45 -4.30 -25.70 -13.25
N LYS A 46 -3.95 -26.37 -14.36
CA LYS A 46 -4.90 -26.89 -15.35
C LYS A 46 -5.90 -27.87 -14.73
N THR A 47 -5.41 -28.80 -13.91
CA THR A 47 -6.26 -29.80 -13.24
C THR A 47 -7.29 -29.12 -12.35
N VAL A 48 -6.85 -28.22 -11.46
CA VAL A 48 -7.74 -27.50 -10.54
C VAL A 48 -8.73 -26.62 -11.31
N MET A 49 -8.25 -25.85 -12.30
CA MET A 49 -9.09 -24.97 -13.11
C MET A 49 -10.20 -25.74 -13.85
N ASN A 50 -9.86 -26.86 -14.48
CA ASN A 50 -10.81 -27.71 -15.19
C ASN A 50 -11.83 -28.34 -14.24
N SER A 51 -11.39 -28.83 -13.07
CA SER A 51 -12.28 -29.41 -12.06
C SER A 51 -13.29 -28.40 -11.50
N ILE A 52 -12.92 -27.13 -11.34
CA ILE A 52 -13.81 -26.13 -10.72
C ILE A 52 -14.69 -25.36 -11.71
N LYS A 53 -14.43 -25.44 -13.02
CA LYS A 53 -15.14 -24.64 -14.04
C LYS A 53 -16.67 -24.77 -13.97
N SER A 54 -17.16 -25.97 -13.65
CA SER A 54 -18.60 -26.27 -13.50
C SER A 54 -19.07 -26.29 -12.03
N HIS A 55 -18.16 -26.12 -11.08
CA HIS A 55 -18.45 -26.20 -9.66
C HIS A 55 -19.05 -24.90 -9.12
N ARG A 56 -19.83 -24.99 -8.04
CA ARG A 56 -20.50 -23.83 -7.42
C ARG A 56 -19.54 -22.71 -6.99
N CYS A 57 -18.30 -23.03 -6.63
CA CYS A 57 -17.31 -22.03 -6.22
C CYS A 57 -17.04 -21.01 -7.34
N PHE A 58 -16.95 -21.47 -8.59
CA PHE A 58 -16.72 -20.61 -9.73
C PHE A 58 -17.92 -19.69 -9.99
N LYS A 59 -19.14 -20.19 -9.80
CA LYS A 59 -20.37 -19.36 -9.84
C LYS A 59 -20.36 -18.27 -8.75
N THR A 60 -19.95 -18.63 -7.53
CA THR A 60 -19.80 -17.67 -6.42
C THR A 60 -18.77 -16.59 -6.76
N TRP A 61 -17.63 -16.95 -7.35
CA TRP A 61 -16.62 -15.99 -7.81
C TRP A 61 -17.18 -15.03 -8.86
N LYS A 62 -17.88 -15.56 -9.88
CA LYS A 62 -18.52 -14.72 -10.92
C LYS A 62 -19.51 -13.72 -10.34
N SER A 63 -20.41 -14.18 -9.48
CA SER A 63 -21.42 -13.31 -8.86
C SER A 63 -20.80 -12.19 -8.02
N ARG A 64 -19.79 -12.51 -7.20
CA ARG A 64 -19.13 -11.51 -6.35
C ARG A 64 -18.30 -10.51 -7.16
N LEU A 65 -17.61 -10.96 -8.21
CA LEU A 65 -16.90 -10.06 -9.10
C LEU A 65 -17.84 -9.28 -10.05
N GLN A 66 -19.14 -9.53 -10.10
CA GLN A 66 -20.06 -8.62 -10.80
C GLN A 66 -20.36 -7.35 -10.00
N VAL A 67 -20.08 -7.33 -8.70
CA VAL A 67 -20.26 -6.14 -7.87
C VAL A 67 -19.33 -5.02 -8.40
N PRO A 68 -19.89 -3.84 -8.70
CA PRO A 68 -19.08 -2.69 -9.09
C PRO A 68 -18.08 -2.36 -8.00
N ARG A 69 -16.87 -2.02 -8.45
CA ARG A 69 -15.79 -1.56 -7.60
C ARG A 69 -16.26 -0.46 -6.64
N ALA A 70 -15.91 -0.52 -5.36
CA ALA A 70 -16.09 0.58 -4.43
C ALA A 70 -15.33 1.82 -4.94
N GLY A 71 -16.07 2.73 -5.56
CA GLY A 71 -15.56 3.97 -6.11
C GLY A 71 -15.52 5.09 -5.06
N LYS A 72 -14.87 6.19 -5.44
CA LYS A 72 -14.95 7.43 -4.66
C LYS A 72 -16.37 7.97 -4.71
N ASN A 73 -16.94 8.26 -3.54
CA ASN A 73 -18.32 8.69 -3.38
C ASN A 73 -18.40 9.82 -2.34
N ALA A 74 -19.08 10.90 -2.71
CA ALA A 74 -19.30 12.05 -1.83
C ALA A 74 -20.10 11.68 -0.57
N LYS A 75 -21.05 10.74 -0.66
CA LYS A 75 -21.83 10.26 0.49
C LYS A 75 -20.94 9.60 1.54
N ASP A 76 -20.08 8.67 1.11
CA ASP A 76 -19.18 7.94 2.01
C ASP A 76 -18.13 8.88 2.63
N SER A 77 -17.58 9.78 1.82
CA SER A 77 -16.66 10.82 2.32
C SER A 77 -17.35 11.69 3.38
N ARG A 78 -18.59 12.11 3.18
CA ARG A 78 -19.33 12.88 4.19
C ARG A 78 -19.57 12.08 5.48
N LEU A 79 -19.98 10.82 5.34
CA LEU A 79 -20.19 9.91 6.48
C LEU A 79 -18.91 9.78 7.33
N PHE A 80 -17.78 9.42 6.72
CA PHE A 80 -16.52 9.28 7.45
C PHE A 80 -16.06 10.59 8.08
N ARG A 81 -16.29 11.73 7.41
CA ARG A 81 -15.98 13.04 7.98
C ARG A 81 -16.82 13.34 9.22
N GLU A 82 -18.09 12.96 9.22
CA GLU A 82 -19.01 13.15 10.36
C GLU A 82 -18.62 12.27 11.55
N GLU A 83 -18.27 11.01 11.30
CA GLU A 83 -17.71 10.08 12.31
C GLU A 83 -16.45 10.66 12.96
N VAL A 84 -15.53 11.18 12.16
CA VAL A 84 -14.30 11.78 12.68
C VAL A 84 -14.59 13.08 13.44
N ASN A 85 -15.52 13.91 12.98
CA ASN A 85 -15.92 15.11 13.70
C ASN A 85 -16.53 14.78 15.06
N LEU A 86 -17.30 13.69 15.15
CA LEU A 86 -17.84 13.19 16.43
C LEU A 86 -16.70 12.72 17.34
N LEU A 87 -15.76 11.92 16.82
CA LEU A 87 -14.60 11.46 17.57
C LEU A 87 -13.76 12.63 18.10
N TYR A 88 -13.53 13.66 17.28
CA TYR A 88 -12.81 14.86 17.68
C TYR A 88 -13.53 15.63 18.79
N LYS A 89 -14.86 15.67 18.79
CA LYS A 89 -15.65 16.31 19.87
C LYS A 89 -15.52 15.54 21.19
N ILE A 90 -15.50 14.21 21.14
CA ILE A 90 -15.46 13.35 22.33
C ILE A 90 -14.04 13.30 22.93
N ALA A 91 -13.01 13.18 22.09
CA ALA A 91 -11.63 12.95 22.52
C ALA A 91 -10.62 13.78 21.71
N PRO A 92 -10.66 15.13 21.83
CA PRO A 92 -9.87 16.03 20.98
C PRO A 92 -8.36 15.92 21.14
N ASP A 93 -7.85 15.32 22.23
CA ASP A 93 -6.41 15.25 22.54
C ASP A 93 -5.86 13.82 22.67
N VAL A 94 -6.73 12.81 22.78
CA VAL A 94 -6.30 11.42 23.06
C VAL A 94 -6.16 10.60 21.77
N CYS A 95 -6.97 10.87 20.75
CA CYS A 95 -7.12 10.00 19.58
C CYS A 95 -6.54 10.59 18.29
N MET A 96 -5.51 11.44 18.35
CA MET A 96 -5.02 12.19 17.19
C MET A 96 -4.60 11.33 16.00
N ASN A 97 -3.94 10.19 16.26
CA ASN A 97 -3.53 9.28 15.20
C ASN A 97 -4.74 8.66 14.49
N ILE A 98 -5.77 8.28 15.26
CA ILE A 98 -7.04 7.72 14.73
C ILE A 98 -7.80 8.79 13.95
N ILE A 99 -7.80 10.03 14.42
CA ILE A 99 -8.44 11.16 13.74
C ILE A 99 -7.73 11.46 12.40
N LEU A 100 -6.39 11.47 12.38
CA LEU A 100 -5.62 11.66 11.14
C LEU A 100 -5.85 10.52 10.14
N GLU A 101 -5.90 9.28 10.62
CA GLU A 101 -6.23 8.09 9.82
C GLU A 101 -7.63 8.22 9.22
N GLY A 102 -8.64 8.55 10.04
CA GLY A 102 -10.02 8.72 9.61
C GLY A 102 -10.20 9.88 8.61
N LEU A 103 -9.47 10.99 8.76
CA LEU A 103 -9.47 12.07 7.78
C LEU A 103 -8.78 11.67 6.46
N THR A 104 -7.77 10.80 6.53
CA THR A 104 -7.13 10.25 5.33
C THR A 104 -8.06 9.27 4.61
N ARG A 105 -8.82 8.46 5.35
CA ARG A 105 -9.92 7.65 4.79
C ARG A 105 -11.01 8.53 4.16
N THR A 106 -11.42 9.60 4.84
CA THR A 106 -12.38 10.58 4.32
C THR A 106 -11.92 11.13 2.95
N LEU A 107 -10.63 11.47 2.83
CA LEU A 107 -10.01 11.91 1.58
C LEU A 107 -9.98 10.80 0.51
N ALA A 108 -9.64 9.58 0.90
CA ALA A 108 -9.57 8.45 -0.02
C ALA A 108 -10.91 8.15 -0.71
N HIS A 109 -12.02 8.38 -0.01
CA HIS A 109 -13.38 8.22 -0.56
C HIS A 109 -13.92 9.48 -1.27
N ALA A 110 -13.30 10.66 -1.13
CA ALA A 110 -13.79 11.87 -1.76
C ALA A 110 -13.61 11.83 -3.30
N PRO A 111 -14.63 12.20 -4.11
CA PRO A 111 -14.45 12.35 -5.54
C PRO A 111 -13.39 13.41 -5.89
N GLN A 112 -12.67 13.18 -6.99
CA GLN A 112 -11.58 14.05 -7.39
C GLN A 112 -12.05 15.48 -7.66
N GLY A 113 -11.41 16.48 -7.04
CA GLY A 113 -11.76 17.88 -7.22
C GLY A 113 -13.08 18.31 -6.58
N SER A 114 -13.71 17.44 -5.77
CA SER A 114 -14.99 17.78 -5.15
C SER A 114 -14.82 18.67 -3.91
N PRO A 115 -15.90 19.38 -3.49
CA PRO A 115 -15.91 20.11 -2.22
C PRO A 115 -15.59 19.22 -1.02
N GLU A 116 -16.02 17.95 -1.02
CA GLU A 116 -15.68 16.98 0.03
C GLU A 116 -14.17 16.76 0.14
N MET A 117 -13.46 16.65 -1.00
CA MET A 117 -12.01 16.52 -1.02
C MET A 117 -11.33 17.76 -0.41
N ALA A 118 -11.77 18.95 -0.81
CA ALA A 118 -11.25 20.20 -0.27
C ALA A 118 -11.50 20.34 1.23
N LEU A 119 -12.71 19.99 1.70
CA LEU A 119 -13.08 19.99 3.11
C LEU A 119 -12.26 18.98 3.91
N ALA A 120 -11.99 17.80 3.36
CA ALA A 120 -11.23 16.77 4.05
C ALA A 120 -9.75 17.15 4.21
N TYR A 121 -9.11 17.74 3.19
CA TYR A 121 -7.76 18.32 3.31
C TYR A 121 -7.74 19.48 4.32
N ALA A 122 -8.76 20.34 4.31
CA ALA A 122 -8.87 21.43 5.28
C ALA A 122 -9.10 20.92 6.71
N ASN A 123 -9.80 19.80 6.91
CA ASN A 123 -9.94 19.21 8.23
C ASN A 123 -8.63 18.57 8.68
N ARG A 124 -7.96 17.80 7.82
CA ARG A 124 -6.69 17.14 8.13
C ARG A 124 -5.58 18.15 8.46
N SER A 125 -5.46 19.23 7.70
CA SER A 125 -4.50 20.31 8.04
C SER A 125 -4.75 20.94 9.41
N ALA A 126 -5.99 20.96 9.92
CA ALA A 126 -6.29 21.44 11.28
C ALA A 126 -5.62 20.57 12.33
N ILE A 127 -5.72 19.25 12.15
CA ILE A 127 -5.15 18.28 13.07
C ILE A 127 -3.63 18.24 12.93
N LEU A 128 -3.10 18.31 11.70
CA LEU A 128 -1.66 18.43 11.43
C LEU A 128 -1.03 19.65 12.11
N LEU A 129 -1.70 20.82 12.09
CA LEU A 129 -1.27 21.99 12.87
C LEU A 129 -1.17 21.65 14.36
N LYS A 130 -2.21 21.01 14.91
CA LYS A 130 -2.30 20.68 16.34
C LYS A 130 -1.23 19.68 16.78
N VAL A 131 -0.89 18.70 15.94
CA VAL A 131 0.22 17.76 16.19
C VAL A 131 1.59 18.29 15.75
N ARG A 132 1.68 19.58 15.39
CA ARG A 132 2.94 20.29 15.06
C ARG A 132 3.64 19.80 13.79
N LEU A 133 2.88 19.17 12.89
CA LEU A 133 3.33 18.76 11.56
C LEU A 133 3.05 19.88 10.54
N TYR A 134 3.74 21.02 10.71
CA TYR A 134 3.46 22.25 9.97
C TYR A 134 3.69 22.15 8.46
N LYS A 135 4.74 21.42 8.02
CA LYS A 135 5.02 21.20 6.60
C LYS A 135 3.88 20.42 5.93
N ASP A 136 3.43 19.34 6.56
CA ASP A 136 2.31 18.52 6.08
C ASP A 136 0.99 19.31 6.04
N ALA A 137 0.74 20.14 7.07
CA ALA A 137 -0.43 21.02 7.11
C ALA A 137 -0.46 22.02 5.94
N LEU A 138 0.70 22.60 5.57
CA LEU A 138 0.80 23.52 4.44
C LEU A 138 0.51 22.84 3.09
N GLN A 139 0.96 21.59 2.92
CA GLN A 139 0.63 20.81 1.73
C GLN A 139 -0.87 20.59 1.61
N ASP A 140 -1.52 20.16 2.70
CA ASP A 140 -2.98 19.95 2.72
C ASP A 140 -3.76 21.26 2.51
N ILE A 141 -3.33 22.38 3.09
CA ILE A 141 -3.93 23.70 2.83
C ILE A 141 -3.86 24.03 1.33
N THR A 142 -2.71 23.77 0.71
CA THR A 142 -2.49 24.06 -0.71
C THR A 142 -3.39 23.19 -1.58
N ARG A 143 -3.49 21.89 -1.27
CA ARG A 143 -4.40 20.96 -1.96
C ARG A 143 -5.86 21.36 -1.78
N ALA A 144 -6.28 21.74 -0.58
CA ALA A 144 -7.64 22.20 -0.32
C ALA A 144 -8.01 23.43 -1.18
N LEU A 145 -7.13 24.43 -1.24
CA LEU A 145 -7.35 25.64 -2.04
C LEU A 145 -7.43 25.33 -3.55
N LYS A 146 -6.66 24.36 -4.04
CA LYS A 146 -6.70 23.90 -5.43
C LYS A 146 -7.97 23.10 -5.77
N SER A 147 -8.60 22.44 -4.78
CA SER A 147 -9.79 21.59 -4.97
C SER A 147 -11.12 22.32 -4.76
N GLY A 148 -11.17 23.65 -4.88
CA GLY A 148 -12.43 24.41 -4.77
C GLY A 148 -12.93 24.60 -3.33
N TYR A 149 -12.03 24.81 -2.36
CA TYR A 149 -12.42 25.06 -0.96
C TYR A 149 -13.42 26.23 -0.83
N PRO A 150 -14.54 26.07 -0.09
CA PRO A 150 -15.58 27.09 -0.03
C PRO A 150 -15.10 28.45 0.47
N ASP A 151 -15.45 29.51 -0.26
CA ASP A 151 -15.07 30.90 0.02
C ASP A 151 -15.38 31.33 1.45
N ARG A 152 -16.58 30.99 1.94
CA ARG A 152 -17.02 31.28 3.32
C ARG A 152 -16.13 30.68 4.41
N LEU A 153 -15.30 29.69 4.07
CA LEU A 153 -14.40 29.01 5.02
C LEU A 153 -12.92 29.40 4.83
N LYS A 154 -12.55 30.09 3.74
CA LYS A 154 -11.15 30.40 3.39
C LYS A 154 -10.41 31.17 4.48
N ALA A 155 -11.08 32.04 5.22
CA ALA A 155 -10.46 32.82 6.31
C ALA A 155 -9.76 31.90 7.34
N LYS A 156 -10.42 30.81 7.74
CA LYS A 156 -9.87 29.82 8.68
C LYS A 156 -8.63 29.13 8.12
N LEU A 157 -8.66 28.80 6.83
CA LEU A 157 -7.59 28.08 6.17
C LEU A 157 -6.33 28.95 5.98
N PHE A 158 -6.49 30.23 5.64
CA PHE A 158 -5.38 31.18 5.53
C PHE A 158 -4.80 31.57 6.90
N ALA A 159 -5.62 31.73 7.94
CA ALA A 159 -5.12 31.95 9.30
C ALA A 159 -4.24 30.78 9.76
N ARG A 160 -4.67 29.54 9.47
CA ARG A 160 -3.85 28.34 9.70
C ARG A 160 -2.56 28.33 8.89
N ARG A 161 -2.61 28.74 7.61
CA ARG A 161 -1.41 28.84 6.76
C ARG A 161 -0.37 29.77 7.39
N ALA A 162 -0.81 30.94 7.86
CA ALA A 162 0.06 31.90 8.53
C ALA A 162 0.73 31.30 9.77
N LEU A 163 -0.03 30.59 10.62
CA LEU A 163 0.52 29.90 11.79
C LEU A 163 1.57 28.87 11.43
N CYS A 164 1.31 28.01 10.43
CA CYS A 164 2.27 27.01 9.99
C CYS A 164 3.57 27.64 9.47
N LEU A 165 3.47 28.71 8.66
CA LEU A 165 4.63 29.43 8.13
C LEU A 165 5.45 30.07 9.27
N LYS A 166 4.78 30.72 10.21
CA LYS A 166 5.43 31.31 11.39
C LYS A 166 6.13 30.27 12.27
N ALA A 167 5.53 29.09 12.44
CA ALA A 167 6.14 28.00 13.22
C ALA A 167 7.46 27.52 12.58
N LEU A 168 7.46 27.37 11.26
CA LEU A 168 8.63 26.93 10.48
C LEU A 168 9.76 27.96 10.43
N GLY A 169 9.53 29.19 10.90
CA GLY A 169 10.54 30.25 10.89
C GLY A 169 11.03 30.57 9.48
N THR A 170 10.14 30.50 8.48
CA THR A 170 10.49 30.85 7.10
C THR A 170 11.11 32.24 7.08
N GLN A 171 12.33 32.35 6.53
CA GLN A 171 13.07 33.61 6.41
C GLN A 171 12.34 34.67 5.55
N ASP A 172 11.36 34.24 4.76
CA ASP A 172 10.49 35.11 3.96
C ASP A 172 9.28 35.59 4.78
N SER A 173 9.40 36.78 5.38
CA SER A 173 8.28 37.42 6.09
C SER A 173 7.08 37.66 5.17
N GLY A 174 7.31 37.83 3.86
CA GLY A 174 6.27 38.13 2.88
C GLY A 174 5.23 37.01 2.74
N ASP A 175 5.63 35.75 2.95
CA ASP A 175 4.72 34.61 2.86
C ASP A 175 3.72 34.57 4.02
N VAL A 176 4.18 34.92 5.22
CA VAL A 176 3.35 35.06 6.43
C VAL A 176 2.39 36.23 6.26
N ASP A 177 2.90 37.39 5.84
CA ASP A 177 2.10 38.59 5.65
C ASP A 177 1.01 38.40 4.60
N ARG A 178 1.34 37.77 3.47
CA ARG A 178 0.38 37.40 2.43
C ARG A 178 -0.68 36.43 2.94
N ALA A 179 -0.32 35.48 3.80
CA ALA A 179 -1.29 34.57 4.40
C ALA A 179 -2.23 35.31 5.38
N LEU A 180 -1.71 36.24 6.19
CA LEU A 180 -2.48 37.07 7.10
C LEU A 180 -3.42 38.03 6.35
N GLU A 181 -2.95 38.65 5.28
CA GLU A 181 -3.75 39.53 4.42
C GLU A 181 -4.92 38.76 3.81
N ASN A 182 -4.66 37.58 3.24
CA ASN A 182 -5.71 36.72 2.71
C ASN A 182 -6.69 36.29 3.81
N ALA A 183 -6.22 35.96 5.01
CA ALA A 183 -7.10 35.63 6.13
C ALA A 183 -8.03 36.81 6.48
N ARG A 184 -7.50 38.04 6.57
CA ARG A 184 -8.27 39.27 6.81
C ARG A 184 -9.27 39.55 5.69
N LYS A 185 -8.85 39.40 4.43
CA LYS A 185 -9.70 39.56 3.24
C LYS A 185 -10.91 38.64 3.28
N TRP A 186 -10.70 37.35 3.55
CA TRP A 186 -11.78 36.38 3.61
C TRP A 186 -12.61 36.48 4.90
N LEU A 187 -12.01 36.93 6.00
CA LEU A 187 -12.74 37.19 7.26
C LEU A 187 -13.80 38.28 7.07
N ARG A 188 -13.52 39.33 6.27
CA ARG A 188 -14.53 40.36 5.93
C ARG A 188 -15.76 39.78 5.22
N ARG A 189 -15.59 38.68 4.48
CA ARG A 189 -16.66 37.98 3.73
C ARG A 189 -17.33 36.84 4.53
N MET A 190 -16.76 36.46 5.67
CA MET A 190 -17.33 35.44 6.55
C MET A 190 -18.55 35.99 7.28
N GLU A 191 -19.63 35.20 7.37
CA GLU A 191 -20.85 35.58 8.09
C GLU A 191 -20.53 35.98 9.54
N LYS A 192 -21.17 37.06 10.04
CA LYS A 192 -20.91 37.59 11.39
C LYS A 192 -21.21 36.56 12.49
N ARG A 193 -22.22 35.72 12.31
CA ARG A 193 -22.64 34.67 13.26
C ARG A 193 -21.97 33.31 13.01
N HIS A 194 -20.99 33.22 12.11
CA HIS A 194 -20.32 31.96 11.83
C HIS A 194 -19.58 31.43 13.08
N PRO A 195 -19.75 30.15 13.47
CA PRO A 195 -19.27 29.63 14.75
C PRO A 195 -17.75 29.69 14.93
N HIS A 196 -17.00 29.77 13.83
CA HIS A 196 -15.53 29.85 13.86
C HIS A 196 -14.98 31.25 13.58
N ARG A 197 -15.82 32.29 13.45
CA ARG A 197 -15.36 33.64 13.14
C ARG A 197 -14.46 34.21 14.23
N ARG A 198 -14.90 34.10 15.49
CA ARG A 198 -14.16 34.55 16.68
C ARG A 198 -12.77 33.90 16.77
N LEU A 199 -12.68 32.60 16.53
CA LEU A 199 -11.38 31.89 16.50
C LEU A 199 -10.40 32.49 15.49
N VAL A 200 -10.88 32.90 14.31
CA VAL A 200 -10.04 33.54 13.29
C VAL A 200 -9.65 34.96 13.73
N GLU A 201 -10.58 35.73 14.28
CA GLU A 201 -10.32 37.07 14.82
C GLU A 201 -9.27 37.04 15.93
N ASP A 202 -9.39 36.11 16.87
CA ASP A 202 -8.44 35.91 17.97
C ASP A 202 -7.07 35.51 17.44
N THR A 203 -7.00 34.58 16.48
CA THR A 203 -5.74 34.17 15.83
C THR A 203 -5.03 35.33 15.13
N LEU A 204 -5.79 36.24 14.50
CA LEU A 204 -5.24 37.39 13.79
C LEU A 204 -4.85 38.55 14.72
N ARG A 205 -5.47 38.63 15.89
CA ARG A 205 -5.20 39.63 16.92
C ARG A 205 -3.96 39.25 17.73
N ASP A 206 -3.92 38.00 18.21
CA ASP A 206 -2.83 37.47 19.04
C ASP A 206 -2.01 36.44 18.24
N PHE A 207 -1.39 36.93 17.16
CA PHE A 207 -0.66 36.07 16.24
C PHE A 207 0.71 35.71 16.82
N GLN A 208 0.76 34.67 17.64
CA GLN A 208 1.99 34.17 18.27
C GLN A 208 2.66 33.04 17.48
N ARG A 209 3.93 32.77 17.77
CA ARG A 209 4.65 31.65 17.15
C ARG A 209 4.15 30.34 17.78
N PRO A 210 3.68 29.37 16.99
CA PRO A 210 3.32 28.05 17.52
C PRO A 210 4.54 27.31 18.11
N PRO A 211 4.30 26.25 18.91
CA PRO A 211 5.38 25.40 19.43
C PRO A 211 6.31 24.85 18.33
N PRO A 212 7.52 24.38 18.69
CA PRO A 212 8.42 23.73 17.75
C PRO A 212 7.78 22.54 17.04
N LEU A 213 8.19 22.31 15.79
CA LEU A 213 7.69 21.21 14.96
C LEU A 213 7.94 19.85 15.60
N LEU A 214 7.08 18.88 15.31
CA LEU A 214 7.31 17.49 15.67
C LEU A 214 8.35 16.89 14.71
N GLU A 215 9.45 16.37 15.24
CA GLU A 215 10.42 15.61 14.46
C GLU A 215 9.86 14.24 14.10
N LYS A 216 9.93 13.89 12.81
CA LYS A 216 9.57 12.56 12.34
C LYS A 216 10.75 11.62 12.57
N TRP A 217 10.44 10.36 12.87
CA TRP A 217 11.45 9.30 12.88
C TRP A 217 12.20 9.25 11.55
N ASN A 218 13.53 9.21 11.61
CA ASN A 218 14.39 9.07 10.45
C ASN A 218 15.29 7.84 10.61
N SER A 219 14.97 6.76 9.89
CA SER A 219 15.76 5.53 9.91
C SER A 219 17.10 5.67 9.20
N GLU A 220 17.27 6.62 8.28
CA GLU A 220 18.50 6.79 7.51
C GLU A 220 19.70 7.16 8.39
N VAL A 221 19.45 7.73 9.57
CA VAL A 221 20.50 8.05 10.55
C VAL A 221 21.25 6.79 11.00
N PHE A 222 20.59 5.62 10.96
CA PHE A 222 21.16 4.33 11.34
C PHE A 222 21.81 3.57 10.18
N LEU A 223 21.72 4.10 8.95
CA LEU A 223 22.24 3.46 7.74
C LEU A 223 23.54 4.12 7.24
N LYS A 224 24.22 4.92 8.07
CA LYS A 224 25.50 5.53 7.72
C LYS A 224 26.61 4.47 7.71
N ASP A 225 27.54 4.58 6.77
CA ASP A 225 28.70 3.69 6.59
C ASP A 225 28.34 2.24 6.24
N VAL A 226 27.54 2.08 5.17
CA VAL A 226 27.20 0.79 4.56
C VAL A 226 28.48 0.20 3.98
N PHE A 227 29.12 -0.68 4.75
CA PHE A 227 30.18 -1.66 4.46
C PHE A 227 30.79 -1.72 3.04
N GLN A 228 32.03 -2.23 2.94
CA GLN A 228 32.58 -2.64 1.64
C GLN A 228 31.68 -3.71 1.02
N GLU A 229 31.07 -3.40 -0.12
CA GLU A 229 30.07 -4.25 -0.77
C GLU A 229 30.68 -5.55 -1.32
N SER A 230 29.89 -6.63 -1.23
CA SER A 230 30.22 -7.93 -1.79
C SER A 230 30.10 -7.90 -3.32
N PRO A 231 31.07 -8.43 -4.07
CA PRO A 231 30.95 -8.57 -5.52
C PRO A 231 29.93 -9.64 -5.95
N GLU A 232 29.54 -10.54 -5.03
CA GLU A 232 28.65 -11.67 -5.30
C GLU A 232 27.20 -11.38 -4.89
N ILE A 233 26.98 -10.55 -3.85
CA ILE A 233 25.66 -10.33 -3.24
C ILE A 233 25.36 -8.83 -3.19
N VAL A 234 24.43 -8.37 -4.03
CA VAL A 234 24.03 -6.96 -4.09
C VAL A 234 23.46 -6.52 -2.75
N GLY A 235 23.95 -5.39 -2.23
CA GLY A 235 23.54 -4.85 -0.94
C GLY A 235 24.01 -5.65 0.26
N ALA A 236 25.05 -6.50 0.14
CA ALA A 236 25.65 -7.19 1.27
C ALA A 236 27.12 -6.82 1.46
N SER A 237 27.63 -6.99 2.67
CA SER A 237 29.03 -6.77 3.01
C SER A 237 29.92 -7.87 2.46
N SER A 238 31.14 -7.51 2.06
CA SER A 238 32.23 -8.44 1.77
C SER A 238 32.66 -9.28 3.00
N SER A 239 32.15 -8.96 4.19
CA SER A 239 32.26 -9.80 5.38
C SER A 239 31.42 -11.08 5.30
N ILE A 240 30.58 -11.24 4.28
CA ILE A 240 29.81 -12.46 4.00
C ILE A 240 29.96 -12.91 2.54
N HIS A 241 29.83 -14.21 2.31
CA HIS A 241 29.91 -14.85 0.99
C HIS A 241 29.00 -16.07 0.90
N PHE A 242 28.67 -16.53 -0.30
CA PHE A 242 28.00 -17.82 -0.46
C PHE A 242 28.96 -18.99 -0.26
N SER A 243 28.49 -20.04 0.41
CA SER A 243 29.21 -21.28 0.61
C SER A 243 28.26 -22.45 0.43
N GLY A 244 28.02 -22.82 -0.83
CA GLY A 244 26.92 -23.70 -1.22
C GLY A 244 25.59 -22.94 -1.21
N ASP A 245 24.60 -23.46 -0.51
CA ASP A 245 23.25 -22.87 -0.36
C ASP A 245 23.10 -21.97 0.88
N VAL A 246 24.20 -21.75 1.61
CA VAL A 246 24.23 -20.92 2.83
C VAL A 246 25.16 -19.73 2.66
N VAL A 247 24.86 -18.65 3.40
CA VAL A 247 25.74 -17.49 3.53
C VAL A 247 26.62 -17.67 4.76
N ARG A 248 27.94 -17.49 4.61
CA ARG A 248 28.93 -17.62 5.70
C ARG A 248 29.74 -16.33 5.87
N ALA A 249 30.16 -16.08 7.11
CA ALA A 249 31.10 -15.00 7.39
C ALA A 249 32.48 -15.32 6.79
N SER A 250 33.12 -14.32 6.16
CA SER A 250 34.50 -14.40 5.64
C SER A 250 35.54 -13.92 6.67
N ARG A 251 35.10 -13.20 7.70
CA ARG A 251 35.90 -12.73 8.84
C ARG A 251 35.03 -12.57 10.09
N ASP A 252 35.66 -12.26 11.21
CA ASP A 252 34.95 -11.85 12.42
C ASP A 252 34.11 -10.58 12.16
N ILE A 253 32.86 -10.60 12.62
CA ILE A 253 31.88 -9.52 12.48
C ILE A 253 31.62 -8.96 13.87
N ILE A 254 31.87 -7.66 14.07
CA ILE A 254 31.69 -7.04 15.38
C ILE A 254 30.21 -6.74 15.66
N PRO A 255 29.75 -6.80 16.93
CA PRO A 255 28.38 -6.44 17.26
C PRO A 255 28.01 -5.02 16.78
N GLY A 256 26.90 -4.91 16.05
CA GLY A 256 26.43 -3.65 15.47
C GLY A 256 26.90 -3.37 14.04
N GLU A 257 27.82 -4.18 13.49
CA GLU A 257 28.21 -4.09 12.08
C GLU A 257 27.04 -4.50 11.17
N ILE A 258 26.75 -3.67 10.16
CA ILE A 258 25.75 -3.99 9.15
C ILE A 258 26.35 -5.00 8.16
N ILE A 259 25.68 -6.14 7.96
CA ILE A 259 26.15 -7.20 7.06
C ILE A 259 25.38 -7.23 5.73
N ALA A 260 24.15 -6.71 5.70
CA ALA A 260 23.35 -6.58 4.48
C ALA A 260 22.23 -5.55 4.64
N VAL A 261 21.94 -4.85 3.55
CA VAL A 261 20.77 -3.99 3.33
C VAL A 261 20.18 -4.39 1.98
N GLN A 262 19.04 -5.10 2.01
CA GLN A 262 18.40 -5.59 0.78
C GLN A 262 17.05 -4.94 0.54
N GLU A 263 16.84 -4.53 -0.70
CA GLU A 263 15.52 -4.14 -1.21
C GLU A 263 14.79 -5.39 -1.75
N PRO A 264 13.52 -5.62 -1.38
CA PRO A 264 12.79 -6.78 -1.85
C PRO A 264 12.32 -6.62 -3.30
N PHE A 265 12.31 -7.71 -4.09
CA PHE A 265 11.62 -7.74 -5.38
C PHE A 265 10.14 -7.35 -5.28
N VAL A 266 9.47 -7.71 -4.19
CA VAL A 266 8.09 -7.29 -3.97
C VAL A 266 7.79 -7.08 -2.50
N ALA A 267 7.03 -6.02 -2.22
CA ALA A 267 6.46 -5.76 -0.92
C ALA A 267 5.03 -5.22 -1.10
N ALA A 268 4.16 -5.51 -0.14
CA ALA A 268 2.81 -4.98 -0.11
C ALA A 268 2.44 -4.49 1.30
N LEU A 269 1.62 -3.46 1.34
CA LEU A 269 1.19 -2.84 2.58
C LEU A 269 -0.02 -3.60 3.11
N HIS A 270 0.03 -3.98 4.38
CA HIS A 270 -1.12 -4.56 5.06
C HIS A 270 -2.32 -3.61 5.00
N GLU A 271 -3.50 -4.13 4.65
CA GLU A 271 -4.72 -3.33 4.47
C GLU A 271 -5.03 -2.38 5.64
N ARG A 272 -4.79 -2.82 6.88
CA ARG A 272 -5.04 -2.06 8.12
C ARG A 272 -4.12 -0.85 8.28
N LYS A 273 -3.15 -0.69 7.38
CA LYS A 273 -2.20 0.42 7.36
C LYS A 273 -2.41 1.35 6.16
N SER A 274 -3.40 1.06 5.30
CA SER A 274 -3.66 1.77 4.03
C SER A 274 -3.92 3.27 4.16
N TYR A 275 -4.31 3.75 5.33
CA TYR A 275 -4.59 5.18 5.57
C TYR A 275 -3.53 5.90 6.41
N CYS A 276 -2.45 5.20 6.78
CA CYS A 276 -1.38 5.74 7.63
C CYS A 276 0.02 5.58 7.01
N TYR A 277 0.17 4.79 5.95
CA TYR A 277 1.46 4.45 5.34
C TYR A 277 1.39 4.57 3.82
N CYS A 278 2.50 4.97 3.22
CA CYS A 278 2.63 5.01 1.77
C CYS A 278 2.53 3.59 1.19
N ALA A 279 1.67 3.39 0.19
CA ALA A 279 1.51 2.10 -0.50
C ALA A 279 2.71 1.70 -1.40
N HIS A 280 3.70 2.59 -1.54
CA HIS A 280 4.90 2.40 -2.33
C HIS A 280 6.14 2.23 -1.46
N CYS A 281 6.51 3.24 -0.67
CA CYS A 281 7.74 3.21 0.14
C CYS A 281 7.52 2.73 1.58
N PHE A 282 6.28 2.44 2.00
CA PHE A 282 5.95 1.97 3.36
C PHE A 282 6.34 2.91 4.50
N ILE A 283 6.73 4.16 4.20
CA ILE A 283 6.97 5.18 5.21
C ILE A 283 5.62 5.70 5.72
N GLN A 284 5.52 5.90 7.04
CA GLN A 284 4.37 6.50 7.67
C GLN A 284 4.09 7.89 7.08
N THR A 285 2.84 8.15 6.72
CA THR A 285 2.42 9.44 6.18
C THR A 285 1.18 9.96 6.88
N PHE A 286 1.25 11.21 7.36
CA PHE A 286 0.14 11.90 8.00
C PHE A 286 -0.63 12.80 7.02
N SER A 287 -0.05 13.07 5.84
CA SER A 287 -0.62 13.86 4.75
C SER A 287 -0.62 13.08 3.44
N GLY A 288 -1.04 11.81 3.50
CA GLY A 288 -1.10 10.92 2.35
C GLY A 288 -2.03 11.44 1.25
N ILE A 289 -1.60 11.26 0.00
CA ILE A 289 -2.33 11.60 -1.22
C ILE A 289 -3.04 10.32 -1.69
N PRO A 290 -4.37 10.29 -1.76
CA PRO A 290 -5.06 9.09 -2.21
C PRO A 290 -4.85 8.86 -3.71
N CYS A 291 -4.96 7.60 -4.13
CA CYS A 291 -5.13 7.25 -5.54
C CYS A 291 -6.31 8.05 -6.13
N THR A 292 -6.26 8.36 -7.42
CA THR A 292 -7.30 9.10 -8.14
C THR A 292 -8.53 8.25 -8.45
N THR A 293 -8.38 6.92 -8.51
CA THR A 293 -9.42 5.99 -8.93
C THR A 293 -9.92 5.12 -7.78
N CYS A 294 -9.02 4.49 -7.02
CA CYS A 294 -9.37 3.66 -5.88
C CYS A 294 -9.49 4.42 -4.57
N VAL A 295 -10.10 3.77 -3.58
CA VAL A 295 -10.14 4.23 -2.18
C VAL A 295 -9.09 3.52 -1.31
N LEU A 296 -8.35 2.56 -1.85
CA LEU A 296 -7.54 1.60 -1.08
C LEU A 296 -6.08 1.99 -0.88
N ARG A 297 -5.55 2.93 -1.69
CA ARG A 297 -4.13 3.29 -1.68
C ARG A 297 -3.92 4.79 -1.46
N ILE A 298 -2.96 5.11 -0.60
CA ILE A 298 -2.43 6.46 -0.42
C ILE A 298 -0.90 6.47 -0.63
N TYR A 299 -0.36 7.65 -0.89
CA TYR A 299 1.06 7.86 -1.16
C TYR A 299 1.60 9.05 -0.38
N CYS A 300 2.86 9.01 0.06
CA CYS A 300 3.46 10.13 0.79
C CYS A 300 3.79 11.34 -0.09
N SER A 301 3.94 11.13 -1.41
CA SER A 301 4.27 12.17 -2.40
C SER A 301 3.66 11.83 -3.76
N GLU A 302 3.56 12.83 -4.64
CA GLU A 302 3.16 12.58 -6.05
C GLU A 302 4.19 11.67 -6.73
N THR A 303 5.49 11.81 -6.43
CA THR A 303 6.53 10.89 -6.94
C THR A 303 6.26 9.42 -6.60
N CYS A 304 5.93 9.11 -5.34
CA CYS A 304 5.58 7.75 -4.94
C CYS A 304 4.31 7.25 -5.62
N LYS A 305 3.32 8.13 -5.81
CA LYS A 305 2.07 7.80 -6.50
C LYS A 305 2.28 7.50 -7.97
N ASP A 306 3.05 8.33 -8.66
CA ASP A 306 3.34 8.19 -10.09
C ASP A 306 4.25 6.99 -10.37
N THR A 307 5.25 6.77 -9.51
CA THR A 307 6.14 5.60 -9.56
C THR A 307 5.33 4.32 -9.37
N ALA A 308 4.52 4.25 -8.31
CA ALA A 308 3.62 3.12 -8.09
C ALA A 308 2.68 2.90 -9.28
N TRP A 309 2.06 3.95 -9.82
CA TRP A 309 1.17 3.87 -10.99
C TRP A 309 1.87 3.25 -12.19
N ARG A 310 3.06 3.74 -12.54
CA ARG A 310 3.83 3.25 -13.69
C ARG A 310 4.26 1.79 -13.53
N GLU A 311 4.76 1.44 -12.34
CA GLU A 311 5.40 0.14 -12.10
C GLU A 311 4.41 -0.99 -11.85
N TYR A 312 3.29 -0.71 -11.19
CA TYR A 312 2.32 -1.77 -10.89
C TYR A 312 0.88 -1.31 -10.72
N HIS A 313 0.61 -0.10 -10.23
CA HIS A 313 -0.71 0.30 -9.79
C HIS A 313 -1.68 0.57 -10.94
N ASP A 314 -1.22 0.86 -12.14
CA ASP A 314 -2.09 0.96 -13.33
C ASP A 314 -2.85 -0.34 -13.62
N LEU A 315 -2.20 -1.49 -13.44
CA LEU A 315 -2.80 -2.82 -13.57
C LEU A 315 -3.34 -3.37 -12.24
N GLU A 316 -2.70 -3.04 -11.10
CA GLU A 316 -3.10 -3.49 -9.76
C GLU A 316 -4.40 -2.79 -9.28
N CYS A 317 -4.63 -1.55 -9.72
CA CYS A 317 -5.70 -0.73 -9.17
C CYS A 317 -7.07 -1.38 -9.35
N GLY A 318 -7.39 -1.95 -10.51
CA GLY A 318 -8.69 -2.61 -10.74
C GLY A 318 -8.86 -3.94 -10.01
N VAL A 319 -7.76 -4.58 -9.62
CA VAL A 319 -7.76 -5.97 -9.13
C VAL A 319 -7.66 -6.07 -7.62
N VAL A 320 -7.09 -5.07 -6.93
CA VAL A 320 -6.77 -5.13 -5.50
C VAL A 320 -7.98 -5.37 -4.59
N GLU A 321 -9.16 -4.83 -4.92
CA GLU A 321 -10.41 -5.09 -4.17
C GLU A 321 -10.85 -6.55 -4.29
N GLY A 322 -10.61 -7.17 -5.44
CA GLY A 322 -10.84 -8.60 -5.65
C GLY A 322 -9.86 -9.50 -4.90
N MET A 323 -8.85 -8.95 -4.22
CA MET A 323 -7.85 -9.72 -3.47
C MET A 323 -8.23 -9.91 -2.00
N GLU A 324 -9.23 -9.19 -1.47
CA GLU A 324 -9.76 -9.34 -0.09
C GLU A 324 -10.28 -10.78 0.20
N PHE A 325 -10.52 -11.59 -0.85
CA PHE A 325 -10.99 -12.96 -0.72
C PHE A 325 -9.89 -13.99 -0.43
N VAL A 326 -8.63 -13.59 -0.57
CA VAL A 326 -7.48 -14.39 -0.16
C VAL A 326 -7.27 -14.10 1.32
N GLN A 327 -7.34 -15.11 2.21
CA GLN A 327 -7.29 -14.91 3.68
C GLN A 327 -5.90 -14.50 4.22
N ASN A 328 -5.14 -13.76 3.42
CA ASN A 328 -3.92 -13.10 3.82
C ASN A 328 -3.87 -11.75 3.10
N ASP A 329 -4.17 -10.71 3.87
CA ASP A 329 -4.33 -9.30 3.45
C ASP A 329 -3.07 -8.71 2.78
N VAL A 330 -1.96 -9.46 2.74
CA VAL A 330 -0.68 -9.06 2.15
C VAL A 330 -0.25 -9.97 1.00
N LEU A 331 -0.40 -11.30 1.14
CA LEU A 331 0.13 -12.26 0.16
C LEU A 331 -0.51 -12.08 -1.23
N GLY A 332 -1.82 -11.86 -1.29
CA GLY A 332 -2.51 -11.66 -2.56
C GLY A 332 -2.01 -10.43 -3.32
N PRO A 333 -1.99 -9.25 -2.69
CA PRO A 333 -1.36 -8.07 -3.24
C PRO A 333 0.12 -8.28 -3.64
N MET A 334 0.91 -9.02 -2.86
CA MET A 334 2.31 -9.32 -3.22
C MET A 334 2.41 -10.15 -4.51
N ILE A 335 1.64 -11.24 -4.63
CA ILE A 335 1.69 -12.11 -5.82
C ILE A 335 1.31 -11.33 -7.08
N VAL A 336 0.23 -10.56 -7.00
CA VAL A 336 -0.25 -9.72 -8.11
C VAL A 336 0.81 -8.70 -8.52
N ARG A 337 1.39 -8.01 -7.54
CA ARG A 337 2.42 -7.01 -7.79
C ARG A 337 3.69 -7.64 -8.38
N ALA A 338 4.11 -8.81 -7.89
CA ALA A 338 5.26 -9.54 -8.44
C ALA A 338 5.05 -9.88 -9.92
N ILE A 339 3.88 -10.42 -10.28
CA ILE A 339 3.55 -10.78 -11.66
C ILE A 339 3.43 -9.55 -12.57
N ILE A 340 2.84 -8.45 -12.08
CA ILE A 340 2.76 -7.19 -12.83
C ILE A 340 4.16 -6.61 -13.07
N ARG A 341 5.00 -6.55 -12.03
CA ARG A 341 6.39 -6.10 -12.16
C ARG A 341 7.17 -6.95 -13.16
N ALA A 342 7.07 -8.27 -13.04
CA ALA A 342 7.69 -9.21 -13.98
C ALA A 342 7.26 -8.96 -15.43
N LEU A 343 5.96 -8.72 -15.67
CA LEU A 343 5.43 -8.39 -16.99
C LEU A 343 5.99 -7.06 -17.50
N LYS A 344 6.02 -6.03 -16.65
CA LYS A 344 6.52 -4.69 -16.99
C LYS A 344 8.00 -4.71 -17.35
N GLU A 345 8.80 -5.42 -16.55
CA GLU A 345 10.24 -5.62 -16.80
C GLU A 345 10.50 -6.43 -18.06
N ALA A 346 9.67 -7.43 -18.37
CA ALA A 346 9.79 -8.21 -19.60
C ALA A 346 9.23 -7.50 -20.86
N GLY A 347 8.41 -6.45 -20.71
CA GLY A 347 7.79 -5.69 -21.79
C GLY A 347 6.62 -6.38 -22.51
N SER A 348 6.50 -7.71 -22.46
CA SER A 348 5.37 -8.45 -23.01
C SER A 348 5.15 -9.80 -22.33
N LEU A 349 3.93 -10.35 -22.43
CA LEU A 349 3.63 -11.70 -21.94
C LEU A 349 4.46 -12.79 -22.63
N GLN A 350 4.75 -12.61 -23.92
CA GLN A 350 5.58 -13.56 -24.68
C GLN A 350 7.02 -13.56 -24.17
N ALA A 351 7.60 -12.38 -23.94
CA ALA A 351 8.93 -12.24 -23.36
C ALA A 351 8.99 -12.80 -21.94
N LEU A 352 7.99 -12.49 -21.10
CA LEU A 352 7.89 -13.04 -19.75
C LEU A 352 7.82 -14.58 -19.77
N ARG A 353 6.99 -15.15 -20.64
CA ARG A 353 6.89 -16.61 -20.82
C ARG A 353 8.22 -17.23 -21.24
N GLY A 354 8.96 -16.55 -22.13
CA GLY A 354 10.31 -16.96 -22.53
C GLY A 354 11.28 -16.97 -21.35
N ARG A 355 11.30 -15.90 -20.55
CA ARG A 355 12.12 -15.80 -19.32
C ARG A 355 11.78 -16.92 -18.33
N VAL A 356 10.50 -17.14 -18.03
CA VAL A 356 10.06 -18.20 -17.09
C VAL A 356 10.50 -19.58 -17.57
N ARG A 357 10.26 -19.93 -18.84
CA ARG A 357 10.69 -21.22 -19.41
C ARG A 357 12.20 -21.42 -19.34
N SER A 358 12.97 -20.36 -19.59
CA SER A 358 14.43 -20.41 -19.45
C SER A 358 14.86 -20.74 -18.03
N MET A 359 14.19 -20.16 -17.02
CA MET A 359 14.46 -20.46 -15.61
C MET A 359 14.06 -21.88 -15.21
N GLU A 360 12.88 -22.34 -15.66
CA GLU A 360 12.39 -23.69 -15.38
C GLU A 360 13.31 -24.78 -15.93
N ASN A 361 13.87 -24.55 -17.13
CA ASN A 361 14.77 -25.47 -17.82
C ASN A 361 16.21 -25.47 -17.28
N ASN A 362 16.60 -24.51 -16.44
CA ASN A 362 17.95 -24.46 -15.89
C ASN A 362 18.12 -25.52 -14.79
N SER A 363 18.96 -26.53 -14.98
CA SER A 363 19.17 -27.61 -14.00
C SER A 363 19.90 -27.18 -12.72
N GLU A 364 20.66 -26.07 -12.76
CA GLU A 364 21.41 -25.56 -11.60
C GLU A 364 20.53 -24.66 -10.74
N LEU A 365 19.79 -25.27 -9.79
CA LEU A 365 18.87 -24.57 -8.88
C LEU A 365 19.49 -23.36 -8.18
N LEU A 366 20.75 -23.46 -7.73
CA LEU A 366 21.47 -22.37 -7.08
C LEU A 366 21.70 -21.19 -8.02
N LYS A 367 22.01 -21.42 -9.30
CA LYS A 367 22.26 -20.34 -10.27
C LYS A 367 20.98 -19.73 -10.84
N ARG A 368 19.79 -20.33 -10.61
CA ARG A 368 18.51 -19.77 -11.06
C ARG A 368 18.23 -18.38 -10.49
N GLY A 369 18.74 -18.09 -9.30
CA GLY A 369 18.60 -16.78 -8.65
C GLY A 369 19.73 -15.79 -8.97
N PHE A 370 20.71 -16.17 -9.78
CA PHE A 370 21.88 -15.34 -10.07
C PHE A 370 21.82 -14.82 -11.50
N SER A 371 22.19 -13.55 -11.67
CA SER A 371 22.50 -12.97 -12.98
C SER A 371 23.99 -13.12 -13.23
N GLY A 372 24.38 -14.23 -13.88
CA GLY A 372 25.79 -14.62 -13.97
C GLY A 372 26.31 -15.12 -12.63
N SER A 373 27.23 -14.39 -12.00
CA SER A 373 27.77 -14.67 -10.67
C SER A 373 27.22 -13.77 -9.56
N VAL A 374 26.23 -12.92 -9.87
CA VAL A 374 25.71 -11.91 -8.94
C VAL A 374 24.30 -12.28 -8.50
N PHE A 375 24.09 -12.31 -7.18
CA PHE A 375 22.77 -12.43 -6.55
C PHE A 375 22.18 -11.04 -6.32
N ASP A 376 21.04 -10.76 -6.98
CA ASP A 376 20.27 -9.53 -6.77
C ASP A 376 18.87 -9.87 -6.26
N GLY A 377 18.61 -9.57 -4.98
CA GLY A 377 17.31 -9.78 -4.31
C GLY A 377 16.14 -9.01 -4.93
N ARG A 378 16.42 -8.05 -5.83
CA ARG A 378 15.44 -7.23 -6.55
C ARG A 378 15.07 -7.79 -7.91
N SER A 379 15.56 -8.98 -8.29
CA SER A 379 15.28 -9.58 -9.60
C SER A 379 14.13 -10.61 -9.55
N LEU A 380 13.48 -10.79 -10.70
CA LEU A 380 12.50 -11.86 -10.89
C LEU A 380 13.16 -13.24 -10.74
N GLU A 381 14.38 -13.39 -11.24
CA GLU A 381 15.18 -14.61 -11.19
C GLU A 381 15.36 -15.10 -9.76
N THR A 382 15.82 -14.21 -8.86
CA THR A 382 15.92 -14.52 -7.43
C THR A 382 14.57 -14.92 -6.84
N PHE A 383 13.52 -14.13 -7.09
CA PHE A 383 12.19 -14.40 -6.54
C PHE A 383 11.61 -15.75 -7.04
N PHE A 384 11.80 -16.06 -8.33
CA PHE A 384 11.31 -17.28 -8.96
C PHE A 384 12.11 -18.53 -8.54
N SER A 385 13.39 -18.37 -8.20
CA SER A 385 14.26 -19.47 -7.78
C SER A 385 13.95 -20.02 -6.37
N LEU A 386 13.10 -19.34 -5.60
CA LEU A 386 12.76 -19.75 -4.24
C LEU A 386 12.14 -21.16 -4.21
N PRO A 387 12.59 -22.04 -3.31
CA PRO A 387 12.15 -23.43 -3.30
C PRO A 387 10.67 -23.55 -2.93
N THR A 388 9.90 -24.24 -3.77
CA THR A 388 8.47 -24.46 -3.52
C THR A 388 8.24 -25.63 -2.55
N HIS A 389 9.17 -26.59 -2.47
CA HIS A 389 9.02 -27.84 -1.70
C HIS A 389 7.71 -28.59 -2.00
N ALA A 390 7.18 -28.46 -3.22
CA ALA A 390 5.85 -28.97 -3.56
C ALA A 390 5.69 -30.47 -3.27
N ALA A 391 6.73 -31.27 -3.52
CA ALA A 391 6.71 -32.73 -3.32
C ALA A 391 6.49 -33.15 -1.85
N VAL A 392 6.83 -32.31 -0.88
CA VAL A 392 6.68 -32.60 0.57
C VAL A 392 5.54 -31.82 1.23
N ARG A 393 4.84 -30.96 0.49
CA ARG A 393 3.68 -30.22 1.03
C ARG A 393 2.47 -31.12 1.14
N LYS A 394 1.65 -30.89 2.17
CA LYS A 394 0.35 -31.54 2.32
C LYS A 394 -0.52 -31.28 1.06
N PRO A 395 -1.14 -32.30 0.46
CA PRO A 395 -1.99 -32.13 -0.72
C PRO A 395 -3.09 -31.07 -0.59
N ARG A 396 -3.67 -30.92 0.62
CA ARG A 396 -4.67 -29.90 0.91
C ARG A 396 -4.13 -28.47 0.78
N LEU A 397 -2.90 -28.23 1.21
CA LEU A 397 -2.23 -26.94 1.08
C LEU A 397 -1.95 -26.61 -0.40
N LEU A 398 -1.46 -27.59 -1.17
CA LEU A 398 -1.25 -27.41 -2.62
C LEU A 398 -2.55 -27.10 -3.35
N LEU A 399 -3.65 -27.78 -3.00
CA LEU A 399 -4.96 -27.45 -3.56
C LEU A 399 -5.35 -26.01 -3.23
N ALA A 400 -5.21 -25.57 -1.99
CA ALA A 400 -5.52 -24.20 -1.60
C ALA A 400 -4.66 -23.18 -2.37
N MET A 401 -3.35 -23.36 -2.44
CA MET A 401 -2.47 -22.45 -3.21
C MET A 401 -2.79 -22.42 -4.70
N THR A 402 -3.13 -23.57 -5.28
CA THR A 402 -3.50 -23.66 -6.70
C THR A 402 -4.85 -22.98 -6.95
N MET A 403 -5.83 -23.17 -6.06
CA MET A 403 -7.09 -22.42 -6.08
C MET A 403 -6.86 -20.90 -6.02
N THR A 404 -5.91 -20.44 -5.19
CA THR A 404 -5.49 -19.02 -5.10
C THR A 404 -4.98 -18.53 -6.42
N SER A 405 -4.12 -19.30 -7.06
CA SER A 405 -3.54 -18.98 -8.36
C SER A 405 -4.63 -18.89 -9.45
N VAL A 406 -5.56 -19.85 -9.49
CA VAL A 406 -6.68 -19.83 -10.46
C VAL A 406 -7.60 -18.63 -10.22
N PHE A 407 -7.94 -18.35 -8.96
CA PHE A 407 -8.76 -17.18 -8.61
C PHE A 407 -8.07 -15.86 -8.98
N MET A 408 -6.79 -15.69 -8.64
CA MET A 408 -6.03 -14.48 -9.01
C MET A 408 -5.94 -14.30 -10.51
N THR A 409 -5.73 -15.38 -11.26
CA THR A 409 -5.72 -15.35 -12.73
C THR A 409 -7.08 -14.88 -13.27
N PHE A 410 -8.18 -15.38 -12.68
CA PHE A 410 -9.53 -14.93 -13.00
C PHE A 410 -9.75 -13.44 -12.70
N VAL A 411 -9.29 -12.94 -11.56
CA VAL A 411 -9.39 -11.52 -11.21
C VAL A 411 -8.54 -10.66 -12.15
N LEU A 412 -7.29 -11.04 -12.42
CA LEU A 412 -6.40 -10.35 -13.37
C LEU A 412 -7.02 -10.24 -14.77
N ALA A 413 -7.67 -11.32 -15.22
CA ALA A 413 -8.35 -11.37 -16.51
C ALA A 413 -9.61 -10.52 -16.57
N THR A 414 -10.42 -10.52 -15.51
CA THR A 414 -11.78 -9.93 -15.55
C THR A 414 -11.89 -8.54 -14.93
N LYS A 415 -10.91 -8.11 -14.14
CA LYS A 415 -10.89 -6.82 -13.42
C LYS A 415 -9.74 -5.89 -13.81
N GLY A 416 -8.81 -6.38 -14.62
CA GLY A 416 -7.70 -5.60 -15.14
C GLY A 416 -7.52 -5.78 -16.64
N LYS A 417 -6.47 -5.18 -17.19
CA LYS A 417 -6.01 -5.36 -18.58
C LYS A 417 -4.67 -6.09 -18.62
N PHE A 418 -4.43 -6.98 -17.66
CA PHE A 418 -3.17 -7.70 -17.54
C PHE A 418 -2.84 -8.50 -18.80
N PHE A 419 -3.87 -9.11 -19.42
CA PHE A 419 -3.74 -9.85 -20.68
C PHE A 419 -3.97 -8.99 -21.94
N GLY A 420 -3.69 -7.68 -21.85
CA GLY A 420 -3.88 -6.71 -22.94
C GLY A 420 -5.30 -6.14 -23.03
N GLU A 421 -6.31 -6.91 -22.62
CA GLU A 421 -7.71 -6.48 -22.55
C GLU A 421 -8.40 -7.02 -21.29
N GLN A 422 -9.54 -6.42 -20.95
CA GLN A 422 -10.40 -6.94 -19.89
C GLN A 422 -11.33 -8.01 -20.47
N MET A 423 -11.22 -9.24 -19.95
CA MET A 423 -12.02 -10.38 -20.40
C MET A 423 -13.39 -10.37 -19.72
N THR A 424 -14.43 -10.81 -20.44
CA THR A 424 -15.73 -11.09 -19.82
C THR A 424 -15.65 -12.35 -18.98
N THR A 425 -16.50 -12.46 -17.95
CA THR A 425 -16.58 -13.70 -17.14
C THR A 425 -17.02 -14.92 -17.94
N GLN A 426 -17.62 -14.76 -19.13
CA GLN A 426 -17.94 -15.86 -20.04
C GLN A 426 -16.74 -16.29 -20.90
N ARG A 427 -15.85 -15.34 -21.24
CA ARG A 427 -14.69 -15.58 -22.10
C ARG A 427 -13.53 -16.27 -21.36
N PHE A 428 -13.42 -16.04 -20.05
CA PHE A 428 -12.52 -16.79 -19.16
C PHE A 428 -13.11 -18.16 -18.82
#